data_AF-A0A832F5N5-F1
#
_entry.id   AF-A0A832F5N5-F1
#
_cell.length_a   1.000
_cell.length_b   1.000
_cell.length_c   1.000
_cell.angle_alpha   90.00
_cell.angle_beta   90.00
_cell.angle_gamma   90.00
#
_symmetry.space_group_name_H-M   'P 1'
#
loop_
_entity.id
_entity.type
_entity.pdbx_description
1 polymer ?
#
loop_
_entity_poly.entity_id
_entity_poly.type
_entity_poly.pdbx_seq_one_letter_code
_entity_poly.pdbx_strand_id
1 'polypeptide(L)'
;MRMIFLGLVLIFAIAIVVIIATAITAAKQKERNDMSLKKAYLYLVSIIALVIVVVGAIMLIDLGLKTWVFTKADRDMYAYPPCVKSIDPGTGENIGCDAALVEEQKKQAEESRTAQKQREAAQALAMIVVAGPVWWYHWKQARKEA
;
A
#
# COMPACT_ATOMS: atom_id res chain seq x y z
N MET A 1 0.33 -11.82 -9.46
CA MET A 1 0.35 -11.56 -7.99
C MET A 1 1.49 -12.28 -7.25
N ARG A 2 1.75 -13.58 -7.50
CA ARG A 2 2.88 -14.33 -6.89
C ARG A 2 4.28 -13.74 -7.14
N MET A 3 4.55 -13.17 -8.32
CA MET A 3 5.87 -12.62 -8.66
C MET A 3 6.21 -11.30 -7.93
N ILE A 4 5.21 -10.47 -7.64
CA ILE A 4 5.40 -9.21 -6.89
C ILE A 4 5.70 -9.53 -5.42
N PHE A 5 5.03 -10.54 -4.87
CA PHE A 5 5.25 -11.01 -3.50
C PHE A 5 6.66 -11.61 -3.33
N LEU A 6 7.13 -12.40 -4.31
CA LEU A 6 8.50 -12.92 -4.33
C LEU A 6 9.55 -11.81 -4.41
N GLY A 7 9.29 -10.76 -5.20
CA GLY A 7 10.19 -9.60 -5.29
C GLY A 7 10.31 -8.84 -3.97
N LEU A 8 9.19 -8.57 -3.29
CA LEU A 8 9.18 -7.91 -1.98
C LEU A 8 9.88 -8.75 -0.90
N VAL A 9 9.65 -10.07 -0.90
CA VAL A 9 10.30 -11.00 0.05
C VAL A 9 11.82 -11.05 -0.20
N LEU A 10 12.26 -11.03 -1.45
CA LEU A 10 13.69 -10.98 -1.80
C LEU A 10 14.34 -9.68 -1.34
N ILE A 11 13.68 -8.53 -1.56
CA ILE A 11 14.19 -7.23 -1.09
C ILE A 11 14.29 -7.22 0.44
N PHE A 12 13.29 -7.76 1.14
CA PHE A 12 13.31 -7.88 2.60
C PHE A 12 14.44 -8.81 3.08
N ALA A 13 14.64 -9.95 2.42
CA ALA A 13 15.70 -10.89 2.76
C ALA A 13 17.09 -10.26 2.56
N ILE A 14 17.30 -9.52 1.47
CA ILE A 14 18.55 -8.80 1.20
C ILE A 14 18.77 -7.71 2.26
N ALA A 15 17.74 -6.94 2.59
CA ALA A 15 17.82 -5.92 3.64
C ALA A 15 18.19 -6.54 5.00
N ILE A 16 17.59 -7.68 5.37
CA ILE A 16 17.92 -8.40 6.60
C ILE A 16 19.37 -8.88 6.60
N VAL A 17 19.86 -9.46 5.50
CA VAL A 17 21.26 -9.92 5.39
C VAL A 17 22.24 -8.76 5.50
N VAL A 18 21.94 -7.62 4.89
CA VAL A 18 22.77 -6.40 5.01
C VAL A 18 22.74 -5.86 6.44
N ILE A 19 21.58 -5.86 7.10
CA ILE A 19 21.46 -5.45 8.51
C ILE A 19 22.25 -6.41 9.42
N ILE A 20 22.24 -7.71 9.16
CA ILE A 20 23.01 -8.70 9.93
C ILE A 20 24.51 -8.53 9.68
N ALA A 21 24.94 -8.36 8.42
CA ALA A 21 26.35 -8.15 8.09
C ALA A 21 26.90 -6.85 8.70
N THR A 22 26.11 -5.77 8.66
CA THR A 22 26.44 -4.51 9.33
C THR A 22 26.45 -4.65 10.86
N ALA A 23 25.55 -5.44 11.45
CA ALA A 23 25.57 -5.72 12.88
C ALA A 23 26.80 -6.53 13.32
N ILE A 24 27.24 -7.51 12.52
CA ILE A 24 28.44 -8.32 12.78
C ILE A 24 29.71 -7.46 12.70
N THR A 25 29.82 -6.60 11.69
CA THR A 25 30.95 -5.65 11.57
C THR A 25 30.94 -4.61 12.70
N ALA A 26 29.76 -4.15 13.13
CA ALA A 26 29.60 -3.24 14.27
C ALA A 26 29.93 -3.92 15.62
N ALA A 27 29.62 -5.21 15.78
CA ALA A 27 30.00 -5.97 16.98
C ALA A 27 31.52 -6.11 17.12
N LYS A 28 32.25 -6.19 16.00
CA LYS A 28 33.72 -6.20 15.97
C LYS A 28 34.33 -4.81 16.28
N GLN A 29 33.60 -3.73 16.00
CA GLN A 29 33.97 -2.34 16.31
C GLN A 29 33.73 -1.98 17.79
N LYS A 30 32.91 -2.77 18.50
CA LYS A 30 32.38 -2.50 19.85
C LYS A 30 33.45 -2.41 20.94
N GLU A 31 34.60 -3.09 20.80
CA GLU A 31 35.69 -2.97 21.79
C GLU A 31 36.32 -1.57 21.87
N ARG A 32 36.02 -0.65 20.93
CA ARG A 32 36.61 0.70 20.94
C ARG A 32 35.70 1.85 21.36
N ASN A 33 34.36 1.71 21.39
CA ASN A 33 33.44 2.87 21.39
C ASN A 33 32.06 2.60 22.04
N ASP A 34 31.97 2.39 23.35
CA ASP A 34 30.69 2.12 24.04
C ASP A 34 29.63 3.24 23.92
N MET A 35 30.06 4.51 23.82
CA MET A 35 29.15 5.66 23.65
C MET A 35 28.55 5.74 22.24
N SER A 36 29.19 5.11 21.26
CA SER A 36 28.73 5.09 19.87
C SER A 36 27.73 3.95 19.60
N LEU A 37 27.83 2.84 20.35
CA LEU A 37 26.92 1.69 20.19
C LEU A 37 25.50 2.01 20.67
N LYS A 38 25.37 2.68 21.83
CA LYS A 38 24.07 3.14 22.35
C LYS A 38 23.40 4.13 21.41
N LYS A 39 24.16 5.09 20.87
CA LYS A 39 23.66 6.04 19.88
C LYS A 39 23.20 5.32 18.61
N ALA A 40 24.01 4.44 18.04
CA ALA A 40 23.66 3.68 16.84
C ALA A 40 22.37 2.85 17.03
N TYR A 41 22.24 2.16 18.17
CA TYR A 41 21.02 1.44 18.54
C TYR A 41 19.80 2.37 18.61
N LEU A 42 19.93 3.51 19.30
CA LEU A 42 18.84 4.48 19.43
C LEU A 42 18.43 5.07 18.08
N TYR A 43 19.37 5.38 17.19
CA TYR A 43 19.07 5.84 15.83
C TYR A 43 18.34 4.77 15.01
N LEU A 44 18.78 3.51 15.07
CA LEU A 44 18.11 2.41 14.36
C LEU A 44 16.68 2.21 14.83
N VAL A 45 16.47 2.11 16.14
CA VAL A 45 15.13 1.94 16.71
C VAL A 45 14.25 3.16 16.41
N SER A 46 14.82 4.37 16.48
CA SER A 46 14.09 5.60 16.14
C SER A 46 13.65 5.63 14.67
N ILE A 47 14.51 5.20 13.74
CA ILE A 47 14.16 5.12 12.31
C ILE A 47 13.03 4.10 12.09
N ILE A 48 13.14 2.91 12.70
CA ILE A 48 12.10 1.88 12.57
C ILE A 48 10.76 2.37 13.16
N ALA A 49 10.79 2.95 14.36
CA ALA A 49 9.61 3.50 15.00
C ALA A 49 8.98 4.62 14.17
N LEU A 50 9.81 5.50 13.58
CA LEU A 50 9.35 6.58 12.71
C LEU A 50 8.63 6.02 11.47
N VAL A 51 9.16 4.98 10.84
CA VAL A 51 8.51 4.32 9.69
C VAL A 51 7.15 3.75 10.09
N ILE A 52 7.07 3.06 11.23
CA ILE A 52 5.79 2.49 11.72
C ILE A 52 4.77 3.59 11.96
N VAL A 53 5.16 4.70 12.59
CA VAL A 53 4.27 5.84 12.85
C VAL A 53 3.80 6.49 11.55
N VAL A 54 4.68 6.69 10.58
CA VAL A 54 4.32 7.26 9.26
C VAL A 54 3.34 6.37 8.53
N VAL A 55 3.58 5.05 8.47
CA VAL A 55 2.67 4.10 7.80
C VAL A 55 1.32 4.08 8.53
N GLY A 56 1.31 4.04 9.86
CA GLY A 56 0.08 4.09 10.65
C GLY A 56 -0.73 5.37 10.42
N ALA A 57 -0.06 6.52 10.34
CA ALA A 57 -0.70 7.81 10.05
C ALA A 57 -1.34 7.83 8.65
N ILE A 58 -0.64 7.29 7.63
CA ILE A 58 -1.19 7.17 6.27
C ILE A 58 -2.44 6.30 6.29
N MET A 59 -2.42 5.16 6.98
CA MET A 59 -3.58 4.26 7.05
C MET A 59 -4.79 4.91 7.73
N LEU A 60 -4.57 5.68 8.80
CA LEU A 60 -5.65 6.37 9.51
C LEU A 60 -6.27 7.48 8.66
N ILE A 61 -5.44 8.27 7.95
CA ILE A 61 -5.93 9.32 7.07
C ILE A 61 -6.66 8.73 5.87
N ASP A 62 -6.12 7.65 5.27
CA ASP A 62 -6.78 6.94 4.17
C ASP A 62 -8.16 6.40 4.58
N LEU A 63 -8.26 5.79 5.78
CA LEU A 63 -9.54 5.36 6.35
C LEU A 63 -10.49 6.55 6.52
N GLY A 64 -10.05 7.63 7.18
CA GLY A 64 -10.90 8.81 7.38
C GLY A 64 -11.36 9.45 6.08
N LEU A 65 -10.49 9.49 5.06
CA LEU A 65 -10.84 9.96 3.72
C LEU A 65 -11.89 9.06 3.07
N LYS A 66 -11.76 7.73 3.14
CA LYS A 66 -12.75 6.79 2.57
C LYS A 66 -14.08 6.83 3.31
N THR A 67 -14.07 6.99 4.64
CA THR A 67 -15.29 6.98 5.45
C THR A 67 -16.05 8.29 5.40
N TRP A 68 -15.37 9.45 5.38
CA TRP A 68 -16.05 10.76 5.51
C TRP A 68 -16.04 11.62 4.25
N VAL A 69 -15.06 11.47 3.36
CA VAL A 69 -14.92 12.32 2.15
C VAL A 69 -15.31 11.55 0.89
N PHE A 70 -14.81 10.33 0.74
CA PHE A 70 -14.97 9.46 -0.41
C PHE A 70 -15.88 8.28 -0.07
N THR A 71 -17.11 8.55 0.37
CA THR A 71 -18.05 7.52 0.85
C THR A 71 -18.38 6.44 -0.18
N LYS A 72 -18.19 6.67 -1.50
CA LYS A 72 -18.34 5.61 -2.51
C LYS A 72 -17.16 4.64 -2.55
N ALA A 73 -16.00 5.04 -2.03
CA ALA A 73 -14.85 4.16 -1.85
C ALA A 73 -15.12 3.07 -0.80
N ASP A 74 -16.02 3.30 0.15
CA ASP A 74 -16.34 2.36 1.22
C ASP A 74 -17.38 1.29 0.83
N ARG A 75 -17.91 1.34 -0.40
CA ARG A 75 -18.88 0.33 -0.87
C ARG A 75 -18.22 -1.01 -1.13
N ASP A 76 -18.90 -2.09 -0.73
CA ASP A 76 -18.50 -3.45 -1.07
C ASP A 76 -18.58 -3.67 -2.58
N MET A 77 -17.45 -4.07 -3.17
CA MET A 77 -17.39 -4.51 -4.55
C MET A 77 -17.86 -5.96 -4.61
N TYR A 78 -19.15 -6.17 -4.83
CA TYR A 78 -19.64 -7.50 -5.18
C TYR A 78 -19.32 -7.76 -6.66
N ALA A 79 -18.36 -8.65 -6.91
CA ALA A 79 -18.06 -9.11 -8.26
C ALA A 79 -19.19 -10.04 -8.72
N TYR A 80 -20.11 -9.53 -9.53
CA TYR A 80 -21.10 -10.38 -10.17
C TYR A 80 -20.41 -11.28 -11.20
N PRO A 81 -20.75 -12.58 -11.26
CA PRO A 81 -20.23 -13.45 -12.30
C PRO A 81 -20.59 -12.87 -13.68
N PRO A 82 -19.62 -12.75 -14.61
CA PRO A 82 -19.89 -12.20 -15.93
C PRO A 82 -20.92 -13.08 -16.62
N CYS A 83 -21.90 -12.45 -17.28
CA CYS A 83 -22.84 -13.24 -18.05
C CYS A 83 -22.10 -13.87 -19.25
N VAL A 84 -22.05 -15.20 -19.26
CA VAL A 84 -21.46 -15.98 -20.34
C VAL A 84 -22.58 -16.44 -21.25
N LYS A 85 -22.48 -16.08 -22.54
CA LYS A 85 -23.35 -16.69 -23.56
C LYS A 85 -22.94 -18.15 -23.69
N SER A 86 -23.83 -19.07 -23.33
CA SER A 86 -23.65 -20.51 -23.54
C SER A 86 -24.69 -21.02 -24.53
N ILE A 87 -24.33 -22.09 -25.25
CA ILE A 87 -25.26 -22.81 -26.13
C ILE A 87 -25.78 -23.99 -25.32
N ASP A 88 -27.10 -24.15 -25.25
CA ASP A 88 -27.72 -25.31 -24.63
C ASP A 88 -27.35 -26.58 -25.42
N PRO A 89 -26.73 -27.59 -24.78
CA PRO A 89 -26.26 -28.78 -25.48
C PRO A 89 -27.39 -29.71 -25.96
N GLY A 90 -28.63 -29.53 -25.48
CA GLY A 90 -29.80 -30.30 -25.86
C GLY A 90 -30.69 -29.62 -26.92
N THR A 91 -30.79 -28.30 -26.93
CA THR A 91 -31.63 -27.55 -27.88
C THR A 91 -30.85 -26.76 -28.93
N GLY A 92 -29.54 -26.55 -28.73
CA GLY A 92 -28.73 -25.70 -29.61
C GLY A 92 -29.08 -24.21 -29.54
N GLU A 93 -29.99 -23.81 -28.65
CA GLU A 93 -30.36 -22.42 -28.46
C GLU A 93 -29.30 -21.68 -27.63
N ASN A 94 -29.17 -20.38 -27.90
CA ASN A 94 -28.37 -19.52 -27.03
C ASN A 94 -29.11 -19.37 -25.70
N ILE A 95 -28.52 -19.86 -24.62
CA ILE A 95 -28.87 -19.44 -23.26
C ILE A 95 -28.33 -18.02 -23.15
N GLY A 96 -29.15 -17.07 -23.62
CA GLY A 96 -28.80 -15.68 -23.75
C GLY A 96 -28.72 -14.99 -22.39
N CYS A 97 -27.82 -14.02 -22.30
CA CYS A 97 -27.86 -13.04 -21.23
C CYS A 97 -29.15 -12.23 -21.35
N ASP A 98 -29.96 -12.22 -20.30
CA ASP A 98 -31.08 -11.29 -20.19
C ASP A 98 -30.55 -9.85 -20.35
N ALA A 99 -31.24 -9.05 -21.17
CA ALA A 99 -30.85 -7.66 -21.41
C ALA A 99 -30.81 -6.86 -20.11
N ALA A 100 -31.71 -7.16 -19.16
CA ALA A 100 -31.74 -6.53 -17.85
C ALA A 100 -30.48 -6.87 -17.02
N LEU A 101 -30.03 -8.13 -17.05
CA LEU A 101 -28.82 -8.58 -16.36
C LEU A 101 -27.55 -7.90 -16.91
N VAL A 102 -27.47 -7.74 -18.24
CA VAL A 102 -26.34 -7.07 -18.89
C VAL A 102 -26.27 -5.59 -18.51
N GLU A 103 -27.42 -4.91 -18.43
CA GLU A 103 -27.48 -3.52 -18.00
C GLU A 103 -27.06 -3.34 -16.54
N GLU A 104 -27.54 -4.22 -15.65
CA GLU A 104 -27.14 -4.22 -14.24
C GLU A 104 -25.62 -4.43 -14.09
N GLN A 105 -25.04 -5.39 -14.82
CA GLN A 105 -23.60 -5.64 -14.82
C GLN A 105 -22.80 -4.42 -15.26
N LYS A 106 -23.26 -3.69 -16.29
CA LYS A 106 -22.61 -2.45 -16.74
C LYS A 106 -22.64 -1.39 -15.65
N LYS A 107 -23.79 -1.17 -15.01
CA LYS A 107 -23.94 -0.21 -13.93
C LYS A 107 -23.05 -0.54 -12.74
N GLN A 108 -23.01 -1.80 -12.31
CA GLN A 108 -22.13 -2.25 -11.24
C GLN A 108 -20.64 -2.09 -11.59
N ALA A 109 -20.27 -2.35 -12.86
CA ALA A 109 -18.90 -2.15 -13.32
C ALA A 109 -18.50 -0.67 -13.30
N GLU A 110 -19.39 0.24 -13.67
CA GLU A 110 -19.16 1.69 -13.59
C GLU A 110 -19.05 2.19 -12.14
N GLU A 111 -19.92 1.71 -11.25
CA GLU A 111 -19.86 2.01 -9.82
C GLU A 111 -18.54 1.50 -9.21
N SER A 112 -18.13 0.28 -9.56
CA SER A 112 -16.86 -0.31 -9.12
C SER A 112 -15.67 0.50 -9.62
N ARG A 113 -15.64 0.89 -10.90
CA ARG A 113 -14.58 1.76 -11.44
C ARG A 113 -14.50 3.08 -10.70
N THR A 114 -15.64 3.66 -10.35
CA THR A 114 -15.70 4.93 -9.61
C THR A 114 -15.20 4.76 -8.18
N ALA A 115 -15.64 3.70 -7.49
CA ALA A 115 -15.17 3.37 -6.15
C ALA A 115 -13.65 3.12 -6.12
N GLN A 116 -13.12 2.41 -7.11
CA GLN A 116 -11.68 2.17 -7.22
C GLN A 116 -10.89 3.48 -7.35
N LYS A 117 -11.31 4.38 -8.25
CA LYS A 117 -10.67 5.70 -8.42
C LYS A 117 -10.68 6.50 -7.12
N GLN A 118 -11.78 6.44 -6.36
CA GLN A 118 -11.87 7.13 -5.08
C GLN A 118 -10.96 6.51 -4.00
N ARG A 119 -10.85 5.17 -3.96
CA ARG A 119 -9.90 4.48 -3.06
C ARG A 119 -8.46 4.87 -3.36
N GLU A 120 -8.08 4.91 -4.64
CA GLU A 120 -6.76 5.30 -5.10
C GLU A 120 -6.46 6.78 -4.77
N ALA A 121 -7.45 7.66 -4.99
CA ALA A 121 -7.32 9.08 -4.62
C ALA A 121 -7.15 9.28 -3.11
N ALA A 122 -7.95 8.60 -2.29
CA ALA A 122 -7.84 8.66 -0.83
C ALA A 122 -6.45 8.23 -0.34
N GLN A 123 -5.93 7.12 -0.89
CA GLN A 123 -4.61 6.61 -0.54
C GLN A 123 -3.51 7.58 -0.95
N ALA A 124 -3.58 8.12 -2.17
CA ALA A 124 -2.60 9.08 -2.67
C ALA A 124 -2.58 10.36 -1.83
N LEU A 125 -3.76 10.88 -1.49
CA LEU A 125 -3.90 12.05 -0.63
C LEU A 125 -3.34 11.79 0.77
N ALA A 126 -3.64 10.64 1.37
CA ALA A 126 -3.10 10.27 2.67
C ALA A 126 -1.55 10.26 2.66
N MET A 127 -0.94 9.69 1.62
CA MET A 127 0.51 9.71 1.44
C MET A 127 1.05 11.14 1.32
N ILE A 128 0.43 12.00 0.50
CA ILE A 128 0.89 13.39 0.31
C ILE A 128 0.78 14.19 1.61
N VAL A 129 -0.33 14.05 2.34
CA VAL A 129 -0.57 14.79 3.59
C VAL A 129 0.44 14.42 4.67
N VAL A 130 0.89 13.16 4.74
CA VAL A 130 1.88 12.72 5.74
C VAL A 130 3.31 12.92 5.24
N ALA A 131 3.63 12.48 4.03
CA ALA A 131 4.98 12.54 3.49
C ALA A 131 5.41 13.95 3.11
N GLY A 132 4.47 14.82 2.71
CA GLY A 132 4.75 16.21 2.33
C GLY A 132 5.45 17.01 3.43
N PRO A 133 4.90 17.08 4.65
CA PRO A 133 5.55 17.74 5.79
C PRO A 133 6.91 17.13 6.15
N VAL A 134 7.03 15.79 6.12
CA VAL A 134 8.27 15.07 6.42
C VAL A 134 9.36 15.45 5.40
N TRP A 135 9.04 15.40 4.11
CA TRP A 135 9.94 15.79 3.04
C TRP A 135 10.33 17.27 3.16
N TRP A 136 9.37 18.16 3.40
CA TRP A 136 9.64 19.59 3.54
C TRP A 136 10.59 19.91 4.69
N TYR A 137 10.39 19.25 5.84
CA TYR A 137 11.28 19.38 6.99
C TYR A 137 12.72 18.97 6.64
N HIS A 138 12.90 17.79 6.04
CA HIS A 138 14.23 17.30 5.66
C HIS A 138 14.88 18.16 4.58
N TRP A 139 14.12 18.62 3.59
CA TRP A 139 14.60 19.54 2.56
C TRP A 139 15.10 20.86 3.15
N LYS A 140 14.35 21.43 4.09
CA LYS A 140 14.74 22.67 4.79
C LYS A 140 16.04 22.47 5.57
N GLN A 141 16.24 21.32 6.20
CA GLN A 141 17.45 21.03 6.96
C GLN A 141 18.66 20.84 6.03
N ALA A 142 18.49 20.09 4.93
CA ALA A 142 19.55 19.89 3.93
C ALA A 142 20.06 21.23 3.36
N ARG A 143 19.18 22.20 3.13
CA ARG A 143 19.58 23.54 2.66
C ARG A 143 20.26 24.43 3.70
N LYS A 144 20.20 24.09 4.99
CA LYS A 144 20.96 24.82 6.02
C LYS A 144 22.39 24.32 6.14
N GLU A 145 22.63 23.10 5.67
CA GLU A 145 23.92 22.40 5.74
C GLU A 145 24.69 22.46 4.41
N ALA A 146 24.03 22.90 3.33
CA ALA A 146 24.59 23.19 2.01
C ALA A 146 24.95 24.68 1.88
#